data_AF-A0A166ADV1-F1
#
_entry.id   AF-A0A166ADV1-F1
#
_cell.length_a   1.000
_cell.length_b   1.000
_cell.length_c   1.000
_cell.angle_alpha   90.00
_cell.angle_beta   90.00
_cell.angle_gamma   90.00
#
_symmetry.space_group_name_H-M   'P 1'
#
loop_
_entity.id
_entity.type
_entity.pdbx_description
1 polymer ?
#
loop_
_entity_poly.entity_id
_entity_poly.type
_entity_poly.pdbx_seq_one_letter_code
_entity_poly.pdbx_strand_id
1 'polypeptide(L)'
;MPEPVEDARDRGHIYTSREDCMRSQPGEQQHHILDSAPEAIDIDTKHARFFIPAGNIYFSVEDTLYSVPRAPFERHSSTAFTGKGLTENEPLILEDVRAAHFDHLLSILYPSEYGTAIYTASTVDEWTAILHLAVRWGFQSIRTLAIAQLTPIATDIDKIVLGRQYEINPWLHEAFTAVCMREQSVTKEEGRRMRVEDIIEINAIRQLFRPATRPTQIYALSIGEMCAGFDLLQFVSLPEPAMPPVSEEAGSAETSREAAAFFLGQLKLLRKSCLVQFRKEMLDGLKGENYRFANVEAKARERCETRFKTSAQEAIVEGTDWTWDDEMILLSNEIVGFGDQCRKDETKKMLDLIGRNFKQQISGPVTSALNKAHPQMWDQVLASFKKTLEKAEITHLAMAKSCNFSAEENSTGLAILRKRAWLTLRAKIDEQTADVVILSKLQGHFKAQFQYDGHGAIRTWKSSHEMRGAFKKACDQTLEVILPLYSKISPVHMSHAYILPPDAAAISSTDEEFDFDANLIVFTEKKKLEITAKFRRYADACYDTVLSKIPITVWPLFSGLAALFNATKEAPMTK
;
A
#
# COMPACT_ATOMS: atom_id res chain seq x y z
N MET A 1 -15.92 -61.59 21.84
CA MET A 1 -16.97 -60.60 21.53
C MET A 1 -17.04 -59.65 22.72
N PRO A 2 -16.55 -58.41 22.62
CA PRO A 2 -16.50 -57.46 23.75
C PRO A 2 -17.71 -56.52 23.81
N GLU A 3 -17.87 -55.85 24.95
CA GLU A 3 -18.85 -54.79 25.26
C GLU A 3 -18.22 -53.36 25.09
N PRO A 4 -18.74 -52.26 25.67
CA PRO A 4 -19.94 -51.48 25.26
C PRO A 4 -19.67 -49.94 25.15
N VAL A 5 -20.69 -49.09 25.41
CA VAL A 5 -20.70 -47.66 25.88
C VAL A 5 -21.31 -46.58 24.93
N GLU A 6 -22.35 -45.91 25.48
CA GLU A 6 -22.93 -44.53 25.37
C GLU A 6 -22.89 -43.64 24.09
N ASP A 7 -23.80 -42.65 23.88
CA ASP A 7 -25.09 -42.31 24.57
C ASP A 7 -26.29 -42.55 23.58
N ALA A 8 -27.14 -41.64 23.08
CA ALA A 8 -27.38 -40.19 23.19
C ALA A 8 -28.91 -39.88 23.14
N ARG A 9 -29.35 -38.77 23.76
CA ARG A 9 -30.77 -38.55 24.13
C ARG A 9 -31.64 -37.83 23.10
N ASP A 10 -32.93 -38.18 23.11
CA ASP A 10 -34.00 -37.58 22.30
C ASP A 10 -34.76 -36.43 23.04
N ARG A 11 -35.74 -35.84 22.36
CA ARG A 11 -36.37 -34.53 22.64
C ARG A 11 -37.56 -34.56 23.60
N GLY A 12 -37.81 -33.43 24.26
CA GLY A 12 -39.05 -33.11 24.98
C GLY A 12 -39.30 -31.58 25.01
N HIS A 13 -40.55 -31.15 24.90
CA HIS A 13 -40.96 -29.73 24.80
C HIS A 13 -41.49 -29.14 26.13
N ILE A 14 -41.98 -27.88 26.08
CA ILE A 14 -42.76 -27.09 27.08
C ILE A 14 -41.89 -26.11 27.90
N TYR A 15 -42.22 -24.81 28.09
CA TYR A 15 -43.14 -23.86 27.44
C TYR A 15 -42.78 -22.40 27.91
N THR A 16 -43.66 -21.41 27.70
CA THR A 16 -43.59 -20.00 28.22
C THR A 16 -42.49 -19.09 27.65
N SER A 17 -42.61 -17.75 27.70
CA SER A 17 -43.77 -16.87 27.43
C SER A 17 -43.23 -15.49 26.98
N ARG A 18 -44.05 -14.64 26.34
CA ARG A 18 -43.62 -13.32 25.82
C ARG A 18 -44.70 -12.25 26.04
N GLU A 19 -44.55 -11.50 27.11
CA GLU A 19 -45.20 -10.22 27.50
C GLU A 19 -44.58 -9.90 28.89
N ASP A 20 -44.23 -8.68 29.30
CA ASP A 20 -44.43 -7.32 28.76
C ASP A 20 -43.17 -6.45 28.92
N CYS A 21 -42.96 -5.48 28.01
CA CYS A 21 -42.21 -4.25 28.31
C CYS A 21 -42.48 -3.15 27.27
N MET A 22 -43.41 -2.24 27.56
CA MET A 22 -43.39 -0.82 27.12
C MET A 22 -44.60 -0.04 27.67
N ARG A 23 -44.42 0.67 28.78
CA ARG A 23 -45.25 1.84 29.13
C ARG A 23 -44.49 2.76 30.09
N SER A 24 -44.07 3.92 29.59
CA SER A 24 -43.35 4.93 30.36
C SER A 24 -44.30 5.83 31.17
N GLN A 25 -43.86 6.29 32.35
CA GLN A 25 -43.84 7.71 32.72
C GLN A 25 -42.98 7.93 34.00
N PRO A 26 -42.54 9.16 34.30
CA PRO A 26 -41.51 9.43 35.32
C PRO A 26 -42.09 9.67 36.72
N GLY A 27 -41.32 9.31 37.75
CA GLY A 27 -41.67 9.58 39.15
C GLY A 27 -40.52 9.26 40.11
N GLU A 28 -40.02 10.30 40.75
CA GLU A 28 -39.40 10.43 42.08
C GLU A 28 -38.61 9.26 42.73
N GLN A 29 -37.44 9.67 43.22
CA GLN A 29 -36.46 8.98 44.05
C GLN A 29 -37.05 8.08 45.16
N GLN A 30 -36.44 6.89 45.34
CA GLN A 30 -36.17 6.36 46.68
C GLN A 30 -34.88 5.54 46.66
N HIS A 31 -34.01 5.76 47.64
CA HIS A 31 -32.75 5.03 47.75
C HIS A 31 -33.02 3.63 48.34
N HIS A 32 -32.71 2.60 47.56
CA HIS A 32 -32.37 1.29 48.13
C HIS A 32 -31.02 0.86 47.58
N ILE A 33 -30.01 0.82 48.46
CA ILE A 33 -28.71 0.25 48.13
C ILE A 33 -28.91 -1.26 48.06
N LEU A 34 -28.74 -1.83 46.86
CA LEU A 34 -28.49 -3.26 46.70
C LEU A 34 -26.99 -3.42 46.47
N ASP A 35 -26.27 -3.83 47.52
CA ASP A 35 -24.85 -4.14 47.40
C ASP A 35 -24.73 -5.48 46.67
N SER A 36 -24.30 -5.42 45.41
CA SER A 36 -24.23 -6.54 44.48
C SER A 36 -23.22 -6.19 43.39
N ALA A 37 -21.95 -6.30 43.72
CA ALA A 37 -20.87 -6.17 42.73
C ALA A 37 -21.11 -7.18 41.59
N PRO A 38 -21.02 -6.77 40.31
CA PRO A 38 -21.16 -7.70 39.20
C PRO A 38 -20.03 -8.72 39.26
N GLU A 39 -20.36 -10.00 39.08
CA GLU A 39 -19.36 -11.08 39.05
C GLU A 39 -18.29 -10.76 38.00
N ALA A 40 -17.03 -10.75 38.43
CA ALA A 40 -15.92 -10.38 37.58
C ALA A 40 -15.76 -11.43 36.48
N ILE A 41 -16.04 -11.04 35.23
CA ILE A 41 -15.79 -11.90 34.07
C ILE A 41 -14.27 -12.10 33.98
N ASP A 42 -13.82 -13.34 34.13
CA ASP A 42 -12.41 -13.71 34.18
C ASP A 42 -11.78 -13.68 32.77
N ILE A 43 -11.50 -12.46 32.28
CA ILE A 43 -10.88 -12.20 30.99
C ILE A 43 -9.37 -12.01 31.20
N ASP A 44 -8.69 -13.11 31.48
CA ASP A 44 -7.24 -13.15 31.75
C ASP A 44 -6.42 -12.62 30.55
N THR A 45 -6.87 -12.92 29.32
CA THR A 45 -6.21 -12.50 28.06
C THR A 45 -6.60 -11.10 27.60
N LYS A 46 -5.90 -10.08 28.08
CA LYS A 46 -6.04 -8.68 27.63
C LYS A 46 -5.52 -8.50 26.18
N HIS A 47 -6.32 -7.86 25.32
CA HIS A 47 -5.98 -7.73 23.89
C HIS A 47 -4.82 -6.75 23.64
N ALA A 48 -3.63 -7.27 23.34
CA ALA A 48 -2.35 -6.53 23.29
C ALA A 48 -2.31 -5.22 22.47
N ARG A 49 -3.19 -5.03 21.47
CA ARG A 49 -3.28 -3.77 20.68
C ARG A 49 -4.40 -2.81 21.13
N PHE A 50 -5.43 -3.30 21.83
CA PHE A 50 -6.69 -2.57 22.04
C PHE A 50 -7.17 -2.54 23.50
N PHE A 51 -6.55 -3.29 24.40
CA PHE A 51 -6.64 -3.05 25.83
C PHE A 51 -5.71 -1.88 26.18
N ILE A 52 -6.21 -0.65 25.97
CA ILE A 52 -5.45 0.58 26.19
C ILE A 52 -5.61 0.99 27.68
N PRO A 53 -4.52 1.20 28.44
CA PRO A 53 -4.62 1.69 29.81
C PRO A 53 -5.34 3.04 29.88
N ALA A 54 -6.37 3.15 30.72
CA ALA A 54 -7.08 4.40 30.94
C ALA A 54 -6.22 5.36 31.79
N GLY A 55 -5.88 6.51 31.21
CA GLY A 55 -5.11 7.55 31.89
C GLY A 55 -4.55 8.59 30.92
N ASN A 56 -4.48 9.84 31.37
CA ASN A 56 -3.81 10.92 30.66
C ASN A 56 -2.38 11.10 31.16
N ILE A 57 -1.59 11.80 30.37
CA ILE A 57 -0.33 12.44 30.74
C ILE A 57 -0.51 13.96 30.59
N TYR A 58 0.01 14.70 31.56
CA TYR A 58 -0.01 16.16 31.61
C TYR A 58 1.36 16.71 31.22
N PHE A 59 1.39 17.72 30.35
CA PHE A 59 2.62 18.39 29.92
C PHE A 59 2.53 19.90 30.11
N SER A 60 3.62 20.54 30.56
CA SER A 60 3.76 22.00 30.54
C SER A 60 4.70 22.38 29.40
N VAL A 61 4.21 23.16 28.44
CA VAL A 61 4.97 23.61 27.26
C VAL A 61 4.80 25.12 27.13
N GLU A 62 5.91 25.86 27.23
CA GLU A 62 5.85 27.31 27.49
C GLU A 62 4.88 27.57 28.67
N ASP A 63 3.99 28.55 28.59
CA ASP A 63 2.97 28.83 29.62
C ASP A 63 1.67 27.99 29.49
N THR A 64 1.67 26.91 28.70
CA THR A 64 0.47 26.14 28.35
C THR A 64 0.48 24.72 28.95
N LEU A 65 -0.60 24.36 29.64
CA LEU A 65 -0.83 23.03 30.21
C LEU A 65 -1.67 22.16 29.25
N TYR A 66 -1.13 21.01 28.87
CA TYR A 66 -1.78 20.02 28.00
C TYR A 66 -2.18 18.79 28.81
N SER A 67 -3.34 18.18 28.50
CA SER A 67 -3.77 16.88 29.02
C SER A 67 -4.20 15.98 27.88
N VAL A 68 -3.48 14.88 27.65
CA VAL A 68 -3.70 13.96 26.52
C VAL A 68 -3.54 12.50 26.94
N PRO A 69 -4.13 11.51 26.22
CA PRO A 69 -3.96 10.10 26.56
C PRO A 69 -2.50 9.66 26.69
N ARG A 70 -2.19 8.89 27.73
CA ARG A 70 -0.82 8.43 28.06
C ARG A 70 -0.27 7.38 27.10
N ALA A 71 -1.15 6.52 26.56
CA ALA A 71 -0.75 5.29 25.88
C ALA A 71 0.07 5.48 24.58
N PRO A 72 -0.19 6.47 23.68
CA PRO A 72 0.64 6.66 22.49
C PRO A 72 2.08 7.07 22.84
N PHE A 73 2.25 7.89 23.88
CA PHE A 73 3.56 8.34 24.36
C PHE A 73 4.38 7.17 24.92
N GLU A 74 3.81 6.36 25.82
CA GLU A 74 4.54 5.20 26.39
C GLU A 74 4.79 4.09 25.36
N ARG A 75 3.83 3.82 24.46
CA ARG A 75 3.96 2.75 23.46
C ARG A 75 5.12 2.98 22.50
N HIS A 76 5.41 4.24 22.18
CA HIS A 76 6.48 4.62 21.25
C HIS A 76 7.73 5.15 21.95
N SER A 77 7.65 5.51 23.23
CA SER A 77 8.73 6.15 23.98
C SER A 77 8.62 5.95 25.50
N SER A 78 8.63 4.69 25.94
CA SER A 78 8.51 4.31 27.35
C SER A 78 9.58 4.97 28.24
N THR A 79 10.83 5.08 27.78
CA THR A 79 11.93 5.69 28.55
C THR A 79 11.77 7.21 28.76
N ALA A 80 11.09 7.91 27.86
CA ALA A 80 10.88 9.35 27.99
C ALA A 80 9.73 9.68 28.96
N PHE A 81 8.61 8.96 28.86
CA PHE A 81 7.33 9.37 29.45
C PHE A 81 6.80 8.48 30.59
N THR A 82 7.24 7.23 30.72
CA THR A 82 6.70 6.33 31.76
C THR A 82 6.98 6.88 33.17
N GLY A 83 5.92 6.98 33.97
CA GLY A 83 5.97 7.45 35.36
C GLY A 83 5.99 8.98 35.55
N LYS A 84 5.91 9.79 34.48
CA LYS A 84 5.96 11.26 34.55
C LYS A 84 4.64 11.90 34.12
N GLY A 85 4.39 13.13 34.55
CA GLY A 85 3.20 13.89 34.13
C GLY A 85 1.89 13.22 34.54
N LEU A 86 1.85 12.51 35.68
CA LEU A 86 0.72 11.64 36.04
C LEU A 86 -0.46 12.37 36.67
N THR A 87 -0.27 13.62 37.11
CA THR A 87 -1.31 14.46 37.70
C THR A 87 -1.22 15.89 37.16
N GLU A 88 -2.32 16.63 37.25
CA GLU A 88 -2.41 18.04 36.84
C GLU A 88 -1.47 18.95 37.64
N ASN A 89 -1.18 18.58 38.89
CA ASN A 89 -0.27 19.32 39.80
C ASN A 89 1.21 18.99 39.59
N GLU A 90 1.51 17.90 38.87
CA GLU A 90 2.88 17.45 38.57
C GLU A 90 3.05 17.16 37.07
N PRO A 91 2.86 18.17 36.19
CA PRO A 91 2.99 18.01 34.74
C PRO A 91 4.45 17.79 34.33
N LEU A 92 4.66 17.08 33.23
CA LEU A 92 5.97 16.94 32.62
C LEU A 92 6.32 18.21 31.85
N ILE A 93 7.23 19.01 32.41
CA ILE A 93 7.74 20.23 31.77
C ILE A 93 8.60 19.85 30.55
N LEU A 94 8.33 20.45 29.39
CA LEU A 94 9.04 20.22 28.13
C LEU A 94 9.89 21.44 27.74
N GLU A 95 11.05 21.57 28.38
CA GLU A 95 12.04 22.60 28.05
C GLU A 95 12.55 22.45 26.60
N ASP A 96 12.82 23.59 25.95
CA ASP A 96 13.16 23.72 24.53
C ASP A 96 12.11 23.15 23.54
N VAL A 97 10.82 23.29 23.85
CA VAL A 97 9.70 22.99 22.94
C VAL A 97 8.73 24.17 22.88
N ARG A 98 8.42 24.64 21.66
CA ARG A 98 7.36 25.64 21.42
C ARG A 98 5.99 24.95 21.41
N ALA A 99 4.96 25.59 21.96
CA ALA A 99 3.58 25.09 21.97
C ALA A 99 3.13 24.65 20.57
N ALA A 100 3.28 25.53 19.56
CA ALA A 100 2.93 25.23 18.16
C ALA A 100 3.65 23.99 17.59
N HIS A 101 4.91 23.72 17.97
CA HIS A 101 5.61 22.49 17.54
C HIS A 101 5.00 21.23 18.18
N PHE A 102 4.54 21.35 19.42
CA PHE A 102 3.88 20.27 20.13
C PHE A 102 2.46 20.04 19.58
N ASP A 103 1.71 21.10 19.28
CA ASP A 103 0.38 21.05 18.63
C ASP A 103 0.43 20.27 17.31
N HIS A 104 1.45 20.53 16.47
CA HIS A 104 1.64 19.79 15.22
C HIS A 104 1.84 18.28 15.47
N LEU A 105 2.67 17.89 16.45
CA LEU A 105 2.85 16.48 16.82
C LEU A 105 1.56 15.87 17.40
N LEU A 106 0.85 16.60 18.25
CA LEU A 106 -0.42 16.18 18.82
C LEU A 106 -1.48 15.97 17.73
N SER A 107 -1.51 16.78 16.67
CA SER A 107 -2.44 16.59 15.55
C SER A 107 -2.19 15.29 14.75
N ILE A 108 -0.97 14.74 14.80
CA ILE A 108 -0.63 13.44 14.20
C ILE A 108 -1.02 12.29 15.15
N LEU A 109 -0.86 12.47 16.46
CA LEU A 109 -1.25 11.48 17.48
C LEU A 109 -2.77 11.42 17.70
N TYR A 110 -3.46 12.55 17.54
CA TYR A 110 -4.89 12.74 17.77
C TYR A 110 -5.54 13.52 16.62
N PRO A 111 -5.73 12.91 15.43
CA PRO A 111 -6.38 13.58 14.31
C PRO A 111 -7.84 13.95 14.64
N SER A 112 -8.22 15.21 14.37
CA SER A 112 -9.60 15.68 14.48
C SER A 112 -10.51 15.16 13.36
N GLU A 113 -9.93 14.86 12.20
CA GLU A 113 -10.61 14.31 11.02
C GLU A 113 -9.74 13.23 10.36
N TYR A 114 -10.34 12.33 9.59
CA TYR A 114 -9.67 11.17 9.00
C TYR A 114 -9.58 11.30 7.47
N GLY A 115 -8.39 11.58 6.94
CA GLY A 115 -8.17 11.68 5.49
C GLY A 115 -6.71 11.94 5.09
N THR A 116 -6.41 11.78 3.80
CA THR A 116 -5.03 11.77 3.26
C THR A 116 -4.36 13.16 3.17
N ALA A 117 -5.06 14.23 3.54
CA ALA A 117 -4.62 15.62 3.34
C ALA A 117 -4.97 16.52 4.54
N ILE A 118 -4.95 15.96 5.76
CA ILE A 118 -5.42 16.63 6.99
C ILE A 118 -4.32 16.64 8.06
N TYR A 119 -3.14 17.16 7.70
CA TYR A 119 -2.10 17.49 8.67
C TYR A 119 -2.08 19.01 8.88
N THR A 120 -1.85 19.44 10.12
CA THR A 120 -1.75 20.87 10.46
C THR A 120 -0.46 21.51 9.92
N ALA A 121 0.61 20.71 9.76
CA ALA A 121 1.88 21.13 9.20
C ALA A 121 1.87 21.07 7.66
N SER A 122 2.40 22.11 7.02
CA SER A 122 2.45 22.27 5.56
C SER A 122 3.81 22.74 5.03
N THR A 123 4.63 23.35 5.89
CA THR A 123 5.92 23.96 5.56
C THR A 123 7.11 23.09 5.97
N VAL A 124 8.29 23.43 5.44
CA VAL A 124 9.56 22.75 5.79
C VAL A 124 9.87 22.90 7.28
N ASP A 125 9.62 24.06 7.88
CA ASP A 125 9.93 24.33 9.29
C ASP A 125 9.02 23.54 10.24
N GLU A 126 7.71 23.48 9.97
CA GLU A 126 6.74 22.72 10.77
C GLU A 126 7.03 21.21 10.72
N TRP A 127 7.29 20.66 9.53
CA TRP A 127 7.66 19.24 9.39
C TRP A 127 9.06 18.93 9.94
N THR A 128 9.98 19.90 9.91
CA THR A 128 11.29 19.79 10.60
C THR A 128 11.12 19.77 12.12
N ALA A 129 10.19 20.56 12.67
CA ALA A 129 9.87 20.53 14.10
C ALA A 129 9.24 19.19 14.52
N ILE A 130 8.31 18.64 13.72
CA ILE A 130 7.76 17.29 13.92
C ILE A 130 8.88 16.25 13.88
N LEU A 131 9.79 16.33 12.89
CA LEU A 131 10.94 15.42 12.78
C LEU A 131 11.86 15.51 14.00
N HIS A 132 12.15 16.73 14.47
CA HIS A 132 12.98 16.96 15.66
C HIS A 132 12.37 16.32 16.90
N LEU A 133 11.09 16.55 17.18
CA LEU A 133 10.40 15.95 18.33
C LEU A 133 10.27 14.42 18.19
N ALA A 134 9.98 13.92 16.99
CA ALA A 134 9.92 12.49 16.71
C ALA A 134 11.27 11.79 16.91
N VAL A 135 12.40 12.47 16.66
CA VAL A 135 13.74 11.94 16.95
C VAL A 135 14.08 12.10 18.44
N ARG A 136 13.89 13.28 19.05
CA ARG A 136 14.13 13.57 20.49
C ARG A 136 13.40 12.58 21.40
N TRP A 137 12.24 12.09 20.97
CA TRP A 137 11.41 11.12 21.70
C TRP A 137 11.26 9.76 21.01
N GLY A 138 12.03 9.43 19.97
CA GLY A 138 12.09 8.07 19.40
C GLY A 138 10.84 7.56 18.67
N PHE A 139 9.88 8.41 18.31
CA PHE A 139 8.67 8.05 17.54
C PHE A 139 9.01 7.65 16.08
N GLN A 140 9.55 6.44 15.86
CA GLN A 140 10.06 6.00 14.55
C GLN A 140 9.04 6.04 13.39
N SER A 141 7.76 5.79 13.68
CA SER A 141 6.66 5.92 12.71
C SER A 141 6.45 7.38 12.27
N ILE A 142 6.55 8.32 13.21
CA ILE A 142 6.40 9.76 12.94
C ILE A 142 7.67 10.32 12.28
N ARG A 143 8.86 9.85 12.65
CA ARG A 143 10.12 10.12 11.93
C ARG A 143 9.99 9.76 10.45
N THR A 144 9.49 8.54 10.16
CA THR A 144 9.27 8.09 8.77
C THR A 144 8.23 8.94 8.04
N LEU A 145 7.13 9.31 8.69
CA LEU A 145 6.10 10.19 8.12
C LEU A 145 6.67 11.58 7.79
N ALA A 146 7.40 12.20 8.72
CA ALA A 146 7.97 13.53 8.53
C ALA A 146 9.01 13.55 7.39
N ILE A 147 9.85 12.50 7.28
CA ILE A 147 10.77 12.33 6.14
C ILE A 147 10.00 12.21 4.82
N ALA A 148 8.91 11.43 4.78
CA ALA A 148 8.09 11.28 3.58
C ALA A 148 7.43 12.60 3.15
N GLN A 149 6.98 13.44 4.10
CA GLN A 149 6.36 14.74 3.81
C GLN A 149 7.40 15.83 3.48
N LEU A 150 8.59 15.81 4.09
CA LEU A 150 9.70 16.73 3.77
C LEU A 150 10.32 16.46 2.39
N THR A 151 10.42 15.21 1.97
CA THR A 151 11.08 14.81 0.70
C THR A 151 10.62 15.63 -0.54
N PRO A 152 9.31 15.88 -0.77
CA PRO A 152 8.85 16.71 -1.88
C PRO A 152 8.96 18.24 -1.67
N ILE A 153 9.04 18.75 -0.44
CA ILE A 153 9.01 20.20 -0.15
C ILE A 153 10.36 20.81 0.22
N ALA A 154 11.29 20.01 0.75
CA ALA A 154 12.61 20.47 1.18
C ALA A 154 13.55 20.68 -0.03
N THR A 155 14.29 21.78 -0.04
CA THR A 155 15.33 22.04 -1.05
C THR A 155 16.51 21.08 -0.88
N ASP A 156 17.37 20.98 -1.89
CA ASP A 156 18.57 20.13 -1.81
C ASP A 156 19.50 20.56 -0.66
N ILE A 157 19.54 21.85 -0.33
CA ILE A 157 20.33 22.38 0.78
C ILE A 157 19.71 21.98 2.12
N ASP A 158 18.38 22.03 2.25
CA ASP A 158 17.68 21.53 3.43
C ASP A 158 17.90 20.01 3.60
N LYS A 159 17.87 19.27 2.49
CA LYS A 159 18.14 17.81 2.44
C LYS A 159 19.56 17.45 2.87
N ILE A 160 20.57 18.25 2.52
CA ILE A 160 21.94 18.08 3.03
C ILE A 160 21.98 18.36 4.54
N VAL A 161 21.47 19.50 4.99
CA VAL A 161 21.55 19.93 6.41
C VAL A 161 20.77 18.97 7.32
N LEU A 162 19.50 18.73 7.02
CA LEU A 162 18.64 17.81 7.77
C LEU A 162 19.10 16.36 7.62
N GLY A 163 19.64 15.98 6.45
CA GLY A 163 20.21 14.65 6.22
C GLY A 163 21.45 14.37 7.06
N ARG A 164 22.33 15.36 7.26
CA ARG A 164 23.47 15.29 8.19
C ARG A 164 23.01 15.37 9.66
N GLN A 165 21.97 16.13 9.97
CA GLN A 165 21.47 16.32 11.35
C GLN A 165 20.71 15.10 11.91
N TYR A 166 19.93 14.41 11.06
CA TYR A 166 19.05 13.30 11.47
C TYR A 166 19.44 11.94 10.87
N GLU A 167 20.60 11.84 10.22
CA GLU A 167 21.15 10.62 9.60
C GLU A 167 20.26 10.06 8.47
N ILE A 168 19.77 10.93 7.57
CA ILE A 168 18.91 10.56 6.44
C ILE A 168 19.78 10.36 5.19
N ASN A 169 20.57 9.29 5.19
CA ASN A 169 21.56 8.99 4.14
C ASN A 169 21.04 9.04 2.67
N PRO A 170 19.80 8.61 2.33
CA PRO A 170 19.30 8.70 0.96
C PRO A 170 19.24 10.14 0.42
N TRP A 171 18.80 11.10 1.25
CA TRP A 171 18.72 12.51 0.87
C TRP A 171 20.09 13.10 0.54
N LEU A 172 21.15 12.68 1.24
CA LEU A 172 22.50 13.19 1.02
C LEU A 172 22.94 12.93 -0.42
N HIS A 173 22.88 11.68 -0.89
CA HIS A 173 23.33 11.33 -2.25
C HIS A 173 22.55 12.08 -3.34
N GLU A 174 21.22 12.14 -3.23
CA GLU A 174 20.36 12.84 -4.19
C GLU A 174 20.68 14.34 -4.22
N ALA A 175 20.74 14.99 -3.04
CA ALA A 175 20.96 16.41 -2.93
C ALA A 175 22.40 16.85 -3.29
N PHE A 176 23.42 16.10 -2.88
CA PHE A 176 24.79 16.34 -3.32
C PHE A 176 24.90 16.26 -4.86
N THR A 177 24.23 15.27 -5.47
CA THR A 177 24.20 15.15 -6.94
C THR A 177 23.52 16.37 -7.57
N ALA A 178 22.35 16.78 -7.07
CA ALA A 178 21.63 17.97 -7.57
C ALA A 178 22.45 19.27 -7.44
N VAL A 179 23.07 19.50 -6.28
CA VAL A 179 23.89 20.70 -6.02
C VAL A 179 25.23 20.66 -6.77
N CYS A 180 25.75 19.49 -7.12
CA CYS A 180 26.89 19.38 -8.04
C CYS A 180 26.51 19.64 -9.51
N MET A 181 25.33 19.17 -9.96
CA MET A 181 24.92 19.25 -11.37
C MET A 181 24.23 20.56 -11.77
N ARG A 182 23.68 21.34 -10.82
CA ARG A 182 23.02 22.64 -11.12
C ARG A 182 24.01 23.69 -11.67
N GLU A 183 23.58 24.58 -12.54
CA GLU A 183 24.47 25.62 -13.11
C GLU A 183 24.97 26.61 -12.04
N GLN A 184 24.07 27.07 -11.16
CA GLN A 184 24.35 28.06 -10.12
C GLN A 184 25.28 27.52 -9.02
N SER A 185 26.33 28.27 -8.66
CA SER A 185 27.21 27.91 -7.54
C SER A 185 26.46 27.87 -6.19
N VAL A 186 27.08 27.30 -5.16
CA VAL A 186 26.63 27.52 -3.78
C VAL A 186 26.69 29.03 -3.49
N THR A 187 25.60 29.58 -2.97
CA THR A 187 25.50 31.00 -2.57
C THR A 187 26.02 31.20 -1.13
N LYS A 188 26.28 32.46 -0.75
CA LYS A 188 26.73 32.78 0.61
C LYS A 188 25.74 32.36 1.70
N GLU A 189 24.44 32.30 1.40
CA GLU A 189 23.43 31.93 2.39
C GLU A 189 23.29 30.42 2.54
N GLU A 190 23.30 29.67 1.42
CA GLU A 190 23.37 28.21 1.47
C GLU A 190 24.66 27.72 2.16
N GLY A 191 25.78 28.38 1.87
CA GLY A 191 27.09 28.09 2.48
C GLY A 191 27.20 28.48 3.97
N ARG A 192 26.27 29.28 4.52
CA ARG A 192 26.15 29.50 5.98
C ARG A 192 25.40 28.38 6.69
N ARG A 193 24.59 27.59 5.96
CA ARG A 193 23.73 26.54 6.50
C ARG A 193 24.37 25.15 6.45
N MET A 194 25.24 24.90 5.47
CA MET A 194 25.99 23.64 5.30
C MET A 194 27.30 23.62 6.09
N ARG A 195 27.89 22.44 6.29
CA ARG A 195 29.23 22.31 6.89
C ARG A 195 30.32 22.68 5.86
N VAL A 196 31.50 23.05 6.36
CA VAL A 196 32.63 23.46 5.51
C VAL A 196 33.09 22.30 4.63
N GLU A 197 33.07 21.08 5.17
CA GLU A 197 33.45 19.84 4.47
C GLU A 197 32.49 19.55 3.30
N ASP A 198 31.17 19.66 3.54
CA ASP A 198 30.13 19.48 2.51
C ASP A 198 30.33 20.48 1.35
N ILE A 199 30.70 21.73 1.67
CA ILE A 199 30.97 22.80 0.69
C ILE A 199 32.25 22.52 -0.11
N ILE A 200 33.30 21.99 0.52
CA ILE A 200 34.56 21.62 -0.15
C ILE A 200 34.30 20.45 -1.13
N GLU A 201 33.58 19.41 -0.68
CA GLU A 201 33.23 18.24 -1.50
C GLU A 201 32.42 18.63 -2.74
N ILE A 202 31.37 19.46 -2.57
CA ILE A 202 30.58 20.02 -3.67
C ILE A 202 31.48 20.77 -4.68
N ASN A 203 32.38 21.63 -4.20
CA ASN A 203 33.21 22.42 -5.09
C ASN A 203 34.25 21.56 -5.84
N ALA A 204 34.84 20.55 -5.19
CA ALA A 204 35.76 19.62 -5.83
C ALA A 204 35.08 18.84 -6.96
N ILE A 205 33.89 18.28 -6.71
CA ILE A 205 33.10 17.57 -7.74
C ILE A 205 32.73 18.52 -8.90
N ARG A 206 32.28 19.74 -8.59
CA ARG A 206 31.94 20.75 -9.62
C ARG A 206 33.12 21.19 -10.48
N GLN A 207 34.36 21.12 -9.98
CA GLN A 207 35.55 21.39 -10.78
C GLN A 207 35.86 20.25 -11.76
N LEU A 208 35.69 18.98 -11.35
CA LEU A 208 35.94 17.81 -12.19
C LEU A 208 34.99 17.70 -13.40
N PHE A 209 33.73 18.13 -13.24
CA PHE A 209 32.71 18.04 -14.31
C PHE A 209 32.62 19.27 -15.23
N ARG A 210 33.39 20.34 -14.98
CA ARG A 210 33.34 21.55 -15.82
C ARG A 210 34.30 21.41 -17.02
N PRO A 211 33.82 21.38 -18.28
CA PRO A 211 34.72 21.28 -19.42
C PRO A 211 35.65 22.50 -19.49
N ALA A 212 36.94 22.26 -19.69
CA ALA A 212 38.00 23.26 -19.61
C ALA A 212 37.81 24.39 -20.64
N THR A 213 37.12 25.44 -20.22
CA THR A 213 36.87 26.62 -21.04
C THR A 213 38.15 27.45 -21.04
N ARG A 214 39.00 27.25 -22.07
CA ARG A 214 40.28 27.96 -22.22
C ARG A 214 40.08 29.46 -22.06
N PRO A 215 40.70 30.14 -21.08
CA PRO A 215 40.77 31.60 -21.08
C PRO A 215 41.59 32.03 -22.29
N THR A 216 40.98 32.79 -23.20
CA THR A 216 41.73 33.35 -24.34
C THR A 216 42.78 34.32 -23.83
N GLN A 217 44.00 34.15 -24.34
CA GLN A 217 45.23 34.84 -23.98
C GLN A 217 45.08 36.37 -23.90
N ILE A 218 45.25 36.93 -22.69
CA ILE A 218 45.65 38.33 -22.46
C ILE A 218 46.99 38.30 -21.71
N TYR A 219 47.91 39.19 -22.09
CA TYR A 219 49.30 39.12 -21.65
C TYR A 219 49.53 39.67 -20.23
N ALA A 220 50.41 38.97 -19.51
CA ALA A 220 51.38 39.45 -18.53
C ALA A 220 50.99 40.61 -17.58
N LEU A 221 50.91 40.28 -16.30
CA LEU A 221 51.56 41.07 -15.24
C LEU A 221 52.34 40.13 -14.29
N SER A 222 53.21 40.70 -13.46
CA SER A 222 54.38 40.01 -12.89
C SER A 222 54.06 38.96 -11.82
N ILE A 223 55.00 38.02 -11.64
CA ILE A 223 55.20 37.32 -10.37
C ILE A 223 55.46 38.37 -9.28
N GLY A 224 54.69 38.31 -8.19
CA GLY A 224 54.67 39.27 -7.10
C GLY A 224 53.25 39.45 -6.56
N GLU A 225 53.10 39.67 -5.25
CA GLU A 225 51.83 40.08 -4.62
C GLU A 225 50.61 39.13 -4.77
N MET A 226 50.72 37.86 -4.32
CA MET A 226 49.56 37.23 -3.63
C MET A 226 49.85 36.11 -2.62
N CYS A 227 51.11 35.76 -2.33
CA CYS A 227 51.46 34.81 -1.27
C CYS A 227 51.55 35.46 0.13
N ALA A 228 50.62 36.35 0.48
CA ALA A 228 50.59 37.05 1.77
C ALA A 228 49.25 36.82 2.49
N GLY A 229 49.25 35.93 3.49
CA GLY A 229 48.07 35.51 4.26
C GLY A 229 47.35 34.30 3.63
N PHE A 230 47.70 33.07 3.96
CA PHE A 230 47.62 32.52 5.31
C PHE A 230 48.81 31.62 5.69
N ASP A 231 49.19 31.67 6.96
CA ASP A 231 50.30 30.89 7.53
C ASP A 231 49.78 29.64 8.25
N LEU A 232 50.27 28.47 7.85
CA LEU A 232 50.10 27.18 8.53
C LEU A 232 51.38 26.32 8.39
N LEU A 233 52.52 26.88 8.78
CA LEU A 233 53.65 26.04 9.21
C LEU A 233 53.28 25.33 10.53
N GLN A 234 53.29 23.98 10.54
CA GLN A 234 54.17 23.19 11.42
C GLN A 234 53.95 21.66 11.36
N PHE A 235 55.07 20.92 11.42
CA PHE A 235 55.23 19.45 11.58
C PHE A 235 54.66 18.57 10.44
N VAL A 236 55.27 17.43 10.06
CA VAL A 236 56.39 16.65 10.63
C VAL A 236 57.52 16.44 9.59
N SER A 237 58.76 16.27 10.05
CA SER A 237 59.97 16.10 9.22
C SER A 237 60.09 14.76 8.49
N LEU A 238 60.86 14.74 7.40
CA LEU A 238 61.48 13.52 6.85
C LEU A 238 62.41 12.85 7.88
N PRO A 239 62.53 11.52 7.80
CA PRO A 239 63.83 10.85 7.85
C PRO A 239 64.21 10.28 6.46
N GLU A 240 65.41 10.58 6.01
CA GLU A 240 66.03 9.98 4.81
C GLU A 240 66.66 8.62 5.17
N PRO A 241 66.32 7.51 4.48
CA PRO A 241 67.07 6.26 4.56
C PRO A 241 68.18 6.24 3.51
N ALA A 242 69.44 6.11 3.94
CA ALA A 242 70.58 6.08 3.04
C ALA A 242 70.64 4.79 2.17
N MET A 243 71.12 4.93 0.94
CA MET A 243 71.37 3.83 0.00
C MET A 243 72.50 2.90 0.49
N PRO A 244 72.27 1.58 0.58
CA PRO A 244 73.31 0.56 0.44
C PRO A 244 73.65 0.35 -1.05
N PRO A 245 74.77 -0.34 -1.38
CA PRO A 245 75.22 -0.48 -2.76
C PRO A 245 74.39 -1.48 -3.59
N VAL A 246 74.57 -1.37 -4.91
CA VAL A 246 73.89 -2.15 -5.96
C VAL A 246 74.16 -3.66 -5.84
N SER A 247 73.09 -4.45 -6.03
CA SER A 247 73.15 -5.84 -6.49
C SER A 247 72.10 -6.03 -7.59
N GLU A 248 72.52 -6.01 -8.85
CA GLU A 248 71.65 -6.28 -10.00
C GLU A 248 71.29 -7.77 -10.07
N GLU A 249 69.98 -8.08 -10.08
CA GLU A 249 69.33 -9.16 -10.85
C GLU A 249 67.87 -9.40 -10.36
N ALA A 250 67.54 -9.09 -9.11
CA ALA A 250 66.21 -9.35 -8.55
C ALA A 250 65.08 -8.45 -9.12
N GLY A 251 65.39 -7.21 -9.50
CA GLY A 251 64.37 -6.17 -9.74
C GLY A 251 63.42 -6.41 -10.92
N SER A 252 63.82 -7.19 -11.92
CA SER A 252 63.01 -7.41 -13.14
C SER A 252 61.69 -8.12 -12.86
N ALA A 253 61.70 -9.12 -11.96
CA ALA A 253 60.50 -9.89 -11.61
C ALA A 253 59.52 -9.07 -10.74
N GLU A 254 60.04 -8.20 -9.88
CA GLU A 254 59.24 -7.39 -8.96
C GLU A 254 58.52 -6.26 -9.71
N THR A 255 59.23 -5.50 -10.56
CA THR A 255 58.63 -4.44 -11.39
C THR A 255 57.61 -5.00 -12.39
N SER A 256 57.87 -6.18 -12.97
CA SER A 256 56.91 -6.88 -13.83
C SER A 256 55.61 -7.26 -13.09
N ARG A 257 55.72 -7.59 -11.79
CA ARG A 257 54.58 -7.96 -10.94
C ARG A 257 53.75 -6.74 -10.54
N GLU A 258 54.39 -5.63 -10.23
CA GLU A 258 53.74 -4.34 -9.96
C GLU A 258 53.02 -3.81 -11.21
N ALA A 259 53.67 -3.88 -12.38
CA ALA A 259 53.08 -3.46 -13.64
C ALA A 259 51.85 -4.32 -14.02
N ALA A 260 51.91 -5.65 -13.81
CA ALA A 260 50.76 -6.54 -14.01
C ALA A 260 49.61 -6.24 -13.04
N ALA A 261 49.91 -5.90 -11.78
CA ALA A 261 48.90 -5.47 -10.81
C ALA A 261 48.22 -4.15 -11.21
N PHE A 262 48.99 -3.20 -11.77
CA PHE A 262 48.45 -1.94 -12.29
C PHE A 262 47.56 -2.18 -13.53
N PHE A 263 48.00 -3.01 -14.49
CA PHE A 263 47.22 -3.40 -15.67
C PHE A 263 45.87 -4.03 -15.28
N LEU A 264 45.88 -5.00 -14.35
CA LEU A 264 44.64 -5.60 -13.82
C LEU A 264 43.75 -4.57 -13.09
N GLY A 265 44.35 -3.59 -12.42
CA GLY A 265 43.64 -2.44 -11.85
C GLY A 265 42.93 -1.59 -12.90
N GLN A 266 43.60 -1.28 -14.01
CA GLN A 266 43.02 -0.53 -15.12
C GLN A 266 41.90 -1.31 -15.83
N LEU A 267 42.07 -2.62 -16.09
CA LEU A 267 41.01 -3.46 -16.64
C LEU A 267 39.74 -3.46 -15.77
N LYS A 268 39.88 -3.49 -14.44
CA LYS A 268 38.75 -3.41 -13.48
C LYS A 268 38.04 -2.05 -13.50
N LEU A 269 38.77 -0.96 -13.73
CA LEU A 269 38.19 0.38 -13.92
C LEU A 269 37.50 0.51 -15.28
N LEU A 270 38.13 0.02 -16.35
CA LEU A 270 37.57 -0.03 -17.70
C LEU A 270 36.27 -0.85 -17.72
N ARG A 271 36.25 -2.03 -17.09
CA ARG A 271 35.05 -2.86 -16.97
C ARG A 271 33.89 -2.13 -16.29
N LYS A 272 34.15 -1.47 -15.16
CA LYS A 272 33.15 -0.63 -14.46
C LYS A 272 32.63 0.50 -15.36
N SER A 273 33.50 1.18 -16.09
CA SER A 273 33.14 2.26 -17.02
C SER A 273 32.25 1.75 -18.17
N CYS A 274 32.66 0.66 -18.83
CA CYS A 274 31.87 0.00 -19.87
C CYS A 274 30.49 -0.46 -19.36
N LEU A 275 30.40 -1.00 -18.14
CA LEU A 275 29.13 -1.38 -17.52
C LEU A 275 28.22 -0.19 -17.22
N VAL A 276 28.73 0.92 -16.68
CA VAL A 276 27.93 2.14 -16.46
C VAL A 276 27.37 2.67 -17.79
N GLN A 277 28.19 2.70 -18.84
CA GLN A 277 27.77 3.13 -20.16
C GLN A 277 26.77 2.15 -20.82
N PHE A 278 26.96 0.83 -20.67
CA PHE A 278 26.01 -0.18 -21.14
C PHE A 278 24.64 -0.04 -20.46
N ARG A 279 24.61 0.13 -19.13
CA ARG A 279 23.37 0.38 -18.38
C ARG A 279 22.67 1.64 -18.87
N LYS A 280 23.41 2.71 -19.16
CA LYS A 280 22.87 3.94 -19.76
C LYS A 280 22.29 3.69 -21.16
N GLU A 281 23.05 3.07 -22.06
CA GLU A 281 22.59 2.81 -23.44
C GLU A 281 21.37 1.88 -23.49
N MET A 282 21.27 0.90 -22.58
CA MET A 282 20.07 0.09 -22.37
C MET A 282 18.89 0.96 -21.90
N LEU A 283 19.05 1.70 -20.80
CA LEU A 283 17.96 2.51 -20.22
C LEU A 283 17.50 3.63 -21.16
N ASP A 284 18.38 4.20 -21.98
CA ASP A 284 18.02 5.18 -23.01
C ASP A 284 17.32 4.51 -24.21
N GLY A 285 17.76 3.31 -24.62
CA GLY A 285 17.10 2.53 -25.67
C GLY A 285 15.68 2.05 -25.31
N LEU A 286 15.40 1.86 -24.02
CA LEU A 286 14.09 1.46 -23.48
C LEU A 286 13.09 2.63 -23.29
N LYS A 287 13.39 3.84 -23.82
CA LYS A 287 12.51 5.02 -23.74
C LYS A 287 11.67 5.29 -25.00
N GLY A 288 11.90 4.58 -26.11
CA GLY A 288 11.14 4.79 -27.35
C GLY A 288 9.78 4.08 -27.37
N GLU A 289 8.82 4.59 -28.14
CA GLU A 289 7.48 3.98 -28.22
C GLU A 289 7.41 2.68 -29.06
N ASN A 290 8.48 2.34 -29.79
CA ASN A 290 8.53 1.20 -30.72
C ASN A 290 9.89 0.45 -30.72
N TYR A 291 10.59 0.38 -29.58
CA TYR A 291 11.78 -0.48 -29.50
C TYR A 291 11.41 -1.96 -29.48
N ARG A 292 12.34 -2.82 -29.91
CA ARG A 292 12.30 -4.27 -29.65
C ARG A 292 13.41 -4.58 -28.66
N PHE A 293 13.09 -5.19 -27.53
CA PHE A 293 14.03 -5.40 -26.43
C PHE A 293 15.33 -6.08 -26.92
N ALA A 294 15.20 -7.20 -27.65
CA ALA A 294 16.32 -7.95 -28.20
C ALA A 294 17.22 -7.12 -29.15
N ASN A 295 16.67 -6.15 -29.89
CA ASN A 295 17.45 -5.29 -30.79
C ASN A 295 18.22 -4.19 -30.05
N VAL A 296 17.70 -3.73 -28.90
CA VAL A 296 18.40 -2.80 -28.00
C VAL A 296 19.50 -3.56 -27.26
N GLU A 297 19.15 -4.71 -26.67
CA GLU A 297 20.04 -5.59 -25.93
C GLU A 297 21.27 -6.01 -26.76
N ALA A 298 21.05 -6.53 -27.98
CA ALA A 298 22.14 -6.95 -28.86
C ALA A 298 23.09 -5.80 -29.22
N LYS A 299 22.56 -4.62 -29.60
CA LYS A 299 23.38 -3.46 -29.98
C LYS A 299 24.13 -2.84 -28.80
N ALA A 300 23.54 -2.84 -27.62
CA ALA A 300 24.20 -2.35 -26.41
C ALA A 300 25.30 -3.32 -25.94
N ARG A 301 25.05 -4.64 -26.02
CA ARG A 301 26.06 -5.68 -25.75
C ARG A 301 27.24 -5.55 -26.72
N GLU A 302 26.98 -5.56 -28.02
CA GLU A 302 27.99 -5.40 -29.08
C GLU A 302 28.88 -4.16 -28.85
N ARG A 303 28.28 -2.98 -28.65
CA ARG A 303 29.06 -1.74 -28.40
C ARG A 303 29.82 -1.76 -27.07
N CYS A 304 29.33 -2.46 -26.05
CA CYS A 304 30.05 -2.62 -24.78
C CYS A 304 31.27 -3.53 -24.95
N GLU A 305 31.09 -4.69 -25.60
CA GLU A 305 32.17 -5.63 -25.89
C GLU A 305 33.24 -5.03 -26.80
N THR A 306 32.86 -4.35 -27.89
CA THR A 306 33.83 -3.69 -28.79
C THR A 306 34.63 -2.63 -28.04
N ARG A 307 33.97 -1.80 -27.22
CA ARG A 307 34.64 -0.76 -26.42
C ARG A 307 35.64 -1.35 -25.43
N PHE A 308 35.27 -2.44 -24.74
CA PHE A 308 36.20 -3.13 -23.84
C PHE A 308 37.36 -3.76 -24.60
N LYS A 309 37.09 -4.47 -25.71
CA LYS A 309 38.13 -5.11 -26.54
C LYS A 309 39.14 -4.10 -27.08
N THR A 310 38.70 -2.97 -27.64
CA THR A 310 39.60 -1.92 -28.13
C THR A 310 40.48 -1.35 -27.02
N SER A 311 39.90 -0.88 -25.92
CA SER A 311 40.70 -0.24 -24.85
C SER A 311 41.46 -1.20 -23.95
N ALA A 312 41.12 -2.50 -23.94
CA ALA A 312 41.98 -3.54 -23.38
C ALA A 312 43.18 -3.82 -24.30
N GLN A 313 42.96 -3.86 -25.62
CA GLN A 313 44.03 -4.07 -26.61
C GLN A 313 45.03 -2.90 -26.67
N GLU A 314 44.56 -1.66 -26.47
CA GLU A 314 45.39 -0.46 -26.31
C GLU A 314 46.26 -0.47 -25.04
N ALA A 315 45.96 -1.34 -24.07
CA ALA A 315 46.65 -1.40 -22.77
C ALA A 315 47.69 -2.55 -22.65
N ILE A 316 47.83 -3.39 -23.68
CA ILE A 316 48.82 -4.49 -23.72
C ILE A 316 50.21 -3.92 -23.98
N VAL A 317 51.23 -4.42 -23.28
CA VAL A 317 52.63 -4.15 -23.63
C VAL A 317 53.17 -5.31 -24.46
N GLU A 318 53.72 -5.02 -25.65
CA GLU A 318 54.31 -6.04 -26.53
C GLU A 318 55.40 -6.84 -25.81
N GLY A 319 55.32 -8.17 -25.86
CA GLY A 319 56.24 -9.08 -25.17
C GLY A 319 55.83 -9.49 -23.75
N THR A 320 54.58 -9.25 -23.34
CA THR A 320 54.03 -9.72 -22.04
C THR A 320 52.97 -10.82 -22.20
N ASP A 321 52.89 -11.74 -21.24
CA ASP A 321 51.86 -12.81 -21.17
C ASP A 321 50.49 -12.31 -20.65
N TRP A 322 50.18 -11.01 -20.80
CA TRP A 322 49.02 -10.39 -20.16
C TRP A 322 47.75 -10.56 -21.00
N THR A 323 46.75 -11.23 -20.43
CA THR A 323 45.42 -11.41 -21.03
C THR A 323 44.35 -10.59 -20.30
N TRP A 324 43.24 -10.35 -20.99
CA TRP A 324 42.05 -9.66 -20.47
C TRP A 324 40.81 -10.56 -20.45
N ASP A 325 40.97 -11.85 -20.74
CA ASP A 325 39.87 -12.82 -20.91
C ASP A 325 39.04 -13.00 -19.64
N ASP A 326 39.67 -13.05 -18.46
CA ASP A 326 38.95 -13.17 -17.17
C ASP A 326 38.02 -11.97 -16.91
N GLU A 327 38.53 -10.74 -17.10
CA GLU A 327 37.71 -9.53 -16.94
C GLU A 327 36.69 -9.37 -18.07
N MET A 328 36.95 -9.90 -19.27
CA MET A 328 35.99 -10.00 -20.37
C MET A 328 34.85 -10.98 -20.07
N ILE A 329 35.16 -12.12 -19.45
CA ILE A 329 34.17 -13.11 -18.98
C ILE A 329 33.31 -12.49 -17.87
N LEU A 330 33.93 -11.80 -16.89
CA LEU A 330 33.21 -11.06 -15.85
C LEU A 330 32.32 -9.96 -16.44
N LEU A 331 32.81 -9.21 -17.44
CA LEU A 331 32.01 -8.21 -18.15
C LEU A 331 30.80 -8.83 -18.85
N SER A 332 30.99 -9.94 -19.58
CA SER A 332 29.92 -10.64 -20.28
C SER A 332 28.85 -11.16 -19.31
N ASN A 333 29.26 -11.76 -18.19
CA ASN A 333 28.36 -12.23 -17.15
C ASN A 333 27.54 -11.08 -16.52
N GLU A 334 28.15 -9.94 -16.22
CA GLU A 334 27.42 -8.77 -15.68
C GLU A 334 26.53 -8.09 -16.74
N ILE A 335 26.88 -8.14 -18.03
CA ILE A 335 26.02 -7.71 -19.15
C ILE A 335 24.77 -8.61 -19.24
N VAL A 336 24.93 -9.93 -19.15
CA VAL A 336 23.81 -10.89 -19.17
C VAL A 336 22.91 -10.68 -17.95
N GLY A 337 23.47 -10.64 -16.73
CA GLY A 337 22.70 -10.44 -15.51
C GLY A 337 21.89 -9.13 -15.49
N PHE A 338 22.44 -8.03 -16.02
CA PHE A 338 21.69 -6.78 -16.17
C PHE A 338 20.65 -6.84 -17.30
N GLY A 339 20.95 -7.54 -18.41
CA GLY A 339 20.00 -7.83 -19.47
C GLY A 339 18.77 -8.57 -18.96
N ASP A 340 18.97 -9.62 -18.16
CA ASP A 340 17.87 -10.42 -17.59
C ASP A 340 17.09 -9.67 -16.50
N GLN A 341 17.72 -8.76 -15.76
CA GLN A 341 16.99 -7.85 -14.87
C GLN A 341 16.08 -6.91 -15.67
N CYS A 342 16.61 -6.27 -16.73
CA CYS A 342 15.80 -5.42 -17.62
C CYS A 342 14.69 -6.22 -18.32
N ARG A 343 14.94 -7.49 -18.67
CA ARG A 343 13.97 -8.42 -19.25
C ARG A 343 12.80 -8.64 -18.28
N LYS A 344 13.08 -8.96 -17.01
CA LYS A 344 12.08 -9.13 -15.93
C LYS A 344 11.27 -7.85 -15.67
N ASP A 345 11.95 -6.70 -15.61
CA ASP A 345 11.28 -5.41 -15.40
C ASP A 345 10.36 -5.04 -16.57
N GLU A 346 10.73 -5.40 -17.81
CA GLU A 346 9.86 -5.21 -18.97
C GLU A 346 8.67 -6.18 -18.99
N THR A 347 8.86 -7.45 -18.60
CA THR A 347 7.74 -8.39 -18.36
C THR A 347 6.75 -7.84 -17.35
N LYS A 348 7.25 -7.25 -16.26
CA LYS A 348 6.43 -6.64 -15.22
C LYS A 348 5.63 -5.45 -15.76
N LYS A 349 6.27 -4.51 -16.47
CA LYS A 349 5.57 -3.39 -17.14
C LYS A 349 4.49 -3.88 -18.11
N MET A 350 4.80 -4.89 -18.92
CA MET A 350 3.86 -5.52 -19.85
C MET A 350 2.66 -6.12 -19.12
N LEU A 351 2.88 -6.93 -18.08
CA LEU A 351 1.81 -7.54 -17.29
C LEU A 351 0.96 -6.49 -16.55
N ASP A 352 1.57 -5.40 -16.08
CA ASP A 352 0.87 -4.28 -15.44
C ASP A 352 0.04 -3.48 -16.46
N LEU A 353 0.53 -3.27 -17.68
CA LEU A 353 -0.21 -2.63 -18.78
C LEU A 353 -1.39 -3.47 -19.26
N ILE A 354 -1.17 -4.77 -19.51
CA ILE A 354 -2.22 -5.72 -19.88
C ILE A 354 -3.25 -5.83 -18.75
N GLY A 355 -2.81 -5.86 -17.48
CA GLY A 355 -3.69 -5.86 -16.31
C GLY A 355 -4.58 -4.62 -16.20
N ARG A 356 -4.04 -3.41 -16.43
CA ARG A 356 -4.84 -2.17 -16.49
C ARG A 356 -5.90 -2.22 -17.60
N ASN A 357 -5.51 -2.66 -18.80
CA ASN A 357 -6.41 -2.79 -19.96
C ASN A 357 -7.50 -3.86 -19.73
N PHE A 358 -7.14 -4.98 -19.11
CA PHE A 358 -8.07 -6.03 -18.69
C PHE A 358 -9.10 -5.48 -17.67
N LYS A 359 -8.65 -4.78 -16.63
CA LYS A 359 -9.52 -4.15 -15.62
C LYS A 359 -10.52 -3.19 -16.25
N GLN A 360 -10.08 -2.37 -17.22
CA GLN A 360 -10.95 -1.46 -17.95
C GLN A 360 -12.01 -2.23 -18.75
N GLN A 361 -11.61 -3.22 -19.56
CA GLN A 361 -12.53 -3.98 -20.42
C GLN A 361 -13.54 -4.85 -19.65
N ILE A 362 -13.15 -5.47 -18.52
CA ILE A 362 -14.05 -6.35 -17.76
C ILE A 362 -15.04 -5.57 -16.87
N SER A 363 -14.71 -4.33 -16.49
CA SER A 363 -15.50 -3.53 -15.53
C SER A 363 -16.95 -3.27 -15.96
N GLY A 364 -17.17 -2.89 -17.22
CA GLY A 364 -18.49 -2.60 -17.78
C GLY A 364 -19.40 -3.85 -17.89
N PRO A 365 -18.94 -4.93 -18.55
CA PRO A 365 -19.69 -6.19 -18.65
C PRO A 365 -20.10 -6.77 -17.29
N VAL A 366 -19.19 -6.78 -16.31
CA VAL A 366 -19.49 -7.26 -14.94
C VAL A 366 -20.56 -6.39 -14.29
N THR A 367 -20.42 -5.07 -14.31
CA THR A 367 -21.41 -4.14 -13.73
C THR A 367 -22.79 -4.29 -14.41
N SER A 368 -22.82 -4.49 -15.74
CA SER A 368 -24.06 -4.68 -16.51
C SER A 368 -24.78 -6.00 -16.17
N ALA A 369 -24.05 -7.11 -16.05
CA ALA A 369 -24.62 -8.40 -15.68
C ALA A 369 -25.08 -8.41 -14.21
N LEU A 370 -24.24 -7.93 -13.29
CA LEU A 370 -24.55 -7.81 -11.86
C LEU A 370 -25.58 -6.71 -11.53
N ASN A 371 -26.11 -5.99 -12.51
CA ASN A 371 -27.25 -5.08 -12.32
C ASN A 371 -28.61 -5.70 -12.70
N LYS A 372 -28.62 -6.88 -13.35
CA LYS A 372 -29.85 -7.51 -13.86
C LYS A 372 -30.37 -8.67 -12.99
N ALA A 373 -29.53 -9.24 -12.12
CA ALA A 373 -29.84 -10.36 -11.22
C ALA A 373 -30.55 -11.57 -11.89
N HIS A 374 -30.27 -11.81 -13.17
CA HIS A 374 -30.84 -12.92 -13.93
C HIS A 374 -30.06 -14.22 -13.63
N PRO A 375 -30.67 -15.42 -13.61
CA PRO A 375 -29.95 -16.66 -13.31
C PRO A 375 -28.68 -16.90 -14.16
N GLN A 376 -28.69 -16.49 -15.43
CA GLN A 376 -27.53 -16.56 -16.35
C GLN A 376 -26.51 -15.43 -16.16
N MET A 377 -26.57 -14.64 -15.07
CA MET A 377 -25.63 -13.55 -14.79
C MET A 377 -24.18 -14.05 -14.72
N TRP A 378 -23.95 -15.22 -14.12
CA TRP A 378 -22.60 -15.80 -14.02
C TRP A 378 -22.10 -16.35 -15.35
N ASP A 379 -22.97 -16.96 -16.17
CA ASP A 379 -22.63 -17.33 -17.55
C ASP A 379 -22.20 -16.09 -18.36
N GLN A 380 -22.92 -14.97 -18.25
CA GLN A 380 -22.56 -13.73 -18.94
C GLN A 380 -21.25 -13.11 -18.42
N VAL A 381 -21.02 -13.13 -17.10
CA VAL A 381 -19.75 -12.68 -16.48
C VAL A 381 -18.58 -13.55 -16.93
N LEU A 382 -18.72 -14.87 -16.85
CA LEU A 382 -17.64 -15.82 -17.17
C LEU A 382 -17.36 -15.89 -18.69
N ALA A 383 -18.35 -15.75 -19.56
CA ALA A 383 -18.14 -15.62 -21.00
C ALA A 383 -17.41 -14.30 -21.34
N SER A 384 -17.77 -13.20 -20.67
CA SER A 384 -17.06 -11.92 -20.82
C SER A 384 -15.61 -12.01 -20.32
N PHE A 385 -15.39 -12.69 -19.19
CA PHE A 385 -14.07 -12.95 -18.62
C PHE A 385 -13.21 -13.78 -19.58
N LYS A 386 -13.68 -14.95 -20.04
CA LYS A 386 -12.94 -15.83 -20.98
C LYS A 386 -12.52 -15.07 -22.24
N LYS A 387 -13.46 -14.37 -22.89
CA LYS A 387 -13.17 -13.55 -24.08
C LYS A 387 -12.16 -12.41 -23.83
N THR A 388 -12.20 -11.78 -22.66
CA THR A 388 -11.24 -10.71 -22.30
C THR A 388 -9.87 -11.29 -21.95
N LEU A 389 -9.83 -12.47 -21.33
CA LEU A 389 -8.61 -13.21 -21.01
C LEU A 389 -7.92 -13.73 -22.28
N GLU A 390 -8.64 -14.35 -23.21
CA GLU A 390 -8.13 -14.78 -24.53
C GLU A 390 -7.45 -13.62 -25.26
N LYS A 391 -8.09 -12.44 -25.29
CA LYS A 391 -7.52 -11.22 -25.88
C LYS A 391 -6.26 -10.74 -25.14
N ALA A 392 -6.21 -10.88 -23.82
CA ALA A 392 -5.04 -10.56 -23.01
C ALA A 392 -3.88 -11.54 -23.26
N GLU A 393 -4.15 -12.85 -23.36
CA GLU A 393 -3.15 -13.88 -23.67
C GLU A 393 -2.60 -13.72 -25.09
N ILE A 394 -3.44 -13.41 -26.08
CA ILE A 394 -3.00 -13.07 -27.45
C ILE A 394 -2.10 -11.83 -27.45
N THR A 395 -2.43 -10.81 -26.65
CA THR A 395 -1.61 -9.59 -26.51
C THR A 395 -0.27 -9.90 -25.86
N HIS A 396 -0.27 -10.70 -24.78
CA HIS A 396 0.95 -11.17 -24.10
C HIS A 396 1.85 -11.95 -25.06
N LEU A 397 1.29 -12.91 -25.82
CA LEU A 397 2.04 -13.71 -26.81
C LEU A 397 2.59 -12.86 -27.97
N ALA A 398 1.89 -11.80 -28.39
CA ALA A 398 2.38 -10.90 -29.42
C ALA A 398 3.56 -10.04 -28.93
N MET A 399 3.42 -9.44 -27.74
CA MET A 399 4.49 -8.65 -27.12
C MET A 399 5.69 -9.54 -26.75
N ALA A 400 5.45 -10.76 -26.26
CA ALA A 400 6.52 -11.68 -25.89
C ALA A 400 7.39 -12.10 -27.08
N LYS A 401 6.78 -12.33 -28.25
CA LYS A 401 7.50 -12.57 -29.51
C LYS A 401 8.35 -11.38 -29.98
N SER A 402 8.10 -10.17 -29.49
CA SER A 402 8.93 -8.99 -29.79
C SER A 402 10.14 -8.81 -28.85
N CYS A 403 10.20 -9.60 -27.76
CA CYS A 403 11.21 -9.52 -26.71
C CYS A 403 12.09 -10.78 -26.57
N ASN A 404 11.86 -11.84 -27.37
CA ASN A 404 12.60 -13.11 -27.36
C ASN A 404 12.63 -13.81 -25.98
N PHE A 405 11.50 -13.90 -25.28
CA PHE A 405 11.39 -14.69 -24.03
C PHE A 405 11.53 -16.20 -24.27
N SER A 406 12.11 -16.91 -23.30
CA SER A 406 12.11 -18.37 -23.20
C SER A 406 10.69 -18.94 -23.11
N ALA A 407 10.51 -20.21 -23.51
CA ALA A 407 9.24 -20.92 -23.36
C ALA A 407 8.76 -20.96 -21.90
N GLU A 408 9.68 -21.02 -20.93
CA GLU A 408 9.41 -21.06 -19.49
C GLU A 408 9.03 -19.70 -18.92
N GLU A 409 9.66 -18.63 -19.39
CA GLU A 409 9.26 -17.25 -19.06
C GLU A 409 7.86 -16.95 -19.61
N ASN A 410 7.54 -17.47 -20.80
CA ASN A 410 6.23 -17.33 -21.43
C ASN A 410 5.13 -18.06 -20.65
N SER A 411 5.35 -19.31 -20.23
CA SER A 411 4.37 -20.04 -19.42
C SER A 411 4.17 -19.39 -18.06
N THR A 412 5.25 -19.00 -17.38
CA THR A 412 5.19 -18.27 -16.11
C THR A 412 4.46 -16.94 -16.25
N GLY A 413 4.73 -16.16 -17.30
CA GLY A 413 4.05 -14.89 -17.58
C GLY A 413 2.55 -15.05 -17.83
N LEU A 414 2.15 -16.06 -18.60
CA LEU A 414 0.73 -16.40 -18.83
C LEU A 414 0.04 -16.85 -17.53
N ALA A 415 0.72 -17.66 -16.71
CA ALA A 415 0.19 -18.13 -15.43
C ALA A 415 -0.02 -16.96 -14.43
N ILE A 416 0.95 -16.04 -14.33
CA ILE A 416 0.81 -14.78 -13.56
C ILE A 416 -0.35 -13.94 -14.11
N LEU A 417 -0.48 -13.81 -15.44
CA LEU A 417 -1.55 -13.05 -16.09
C LEU A 417 -2.93 -13.63 -15.74
N ARG A 418 -3.10 -14.96 -15.81
CA ARG A 418 -4.34 -15.67 -15.45
C ARG A 418 -4.74 -15.43 -13.99
N LYS A 419 -3.80 -15.61 -13.05
CA LYS A 419 -4.05 -15.35 -11.61
C LYS A 419 -4.44 -13.89 -11.36
N ARG A 420 -3.71 -12.93 -11.93
CA ARG A 420 -4.00 -11.49 -11.82
C ARG A 420 -5.35 -11.11 -12.44
N ALA A 421 -5.70 -11.69 -13.59
CA ALA A 421 -6.98 -11.47 -14.25
C ALA A 421 -8.15 -11.97 -13.37
N TRP A 422 -8.02 -13.16 -12.78
CA TRP A 422 -9.03 -13.70 -11.86
C TRP A 422 -9.19 -12.84 -10.59
N LEU A 423 -8.09 -12.45 -9.94
CA LEU A 423 -8.12 -11.53 -8.80
C LEU A 423 -8.74 -10.16 -9.16
N THR A 424 -8.50 -9.66 -10.37
CA THR A 424 -9.10 -8.42 -10.87
C THR A 424 -10.61 -8.56 -11.09
N LEU A 425 -11.08 -9.69 -11.61
CA LEU A 425 -12.50 -10.01 -11.70
C LEU A 425 -13.12 -10.08 -10.30
N ARG A 426 -12.48 -10.82 -9.37
CA ARG A 426 -12.94 -11.01 -7.99
C ARG A 426 -13.13 -9.68 -7.28
N ALA A 427 -12.12 -8.82 -7.27
CA ALA A 427 -12.20 -7.49 -6.66
C ALA A 427 -13.33 -6.62 -7.26
N LYS A 428 -13.65 -6.78 -8.56
CA LYS A 428 -14.78 -6.07 -9.19
C LYS A 428 -16.14 -6.69 -8.85
N ILE A 429 -16.20 -8.00 -8.58
CA ILE A 429 -17.39 -8.65 -8.01
C ILE A 429 -17.61 -8.14 -6.58
N ASP A 430 -16.58 -8.10 -5.73
CA ASP A 430 -16.68 -7.64 -4.34
C ASP A 430 -17.08 -6.16 -4.23
N GLU A 431 -16.60 -5.30 -5.14
CA GLU A 431 -17.07 -3.92 -5.28
C GLU A 431 -18.58 -3.85 -5.59
N GLN A 432 -19.07 -4.77 -6.42
CA GLN A 432 -20.48 -4.86 -6.82
C GLN A 432 -21.37 -5.64 -5.84
N THR A 433 -20.79 -6.35 -4.87
CA THR A 433 -21.49 -7.06 -3.78
C THR A 433 -21.13 -6.54 -2.38
N ALA A 434 -20.52 -5.35 -2.32
CA ALA A 434 -20.37 -4.55 -1.12
C ALA A 434 -21.74 -4.20 -0.52
N ASP A 435 -21.87 -4.18 0.80
CA ASP A 435 -23.14 -4.12 1.53
C ASP A 435 -24.12 -3.06 1.01
N VAL A 436 -23.67 -1.81 0.82
CA VAL A 436 -24.49 -0.71 0.32
C VAL A 436 -25.00 -0.98 -1.10
N VAL A 437 -24.14 -1.54 -1.95
CA VAL A 437 -24.40 -1.79 -3.36
C VAL A 437 -25.36 -2.99 -3.54
N ILE A 438 -25.14 -4.09 -2.83
CA ILE A 438 -26.06 -5.24 -2.87
C ILE A 438 -27.41 -4.91 -2.23
N LEU A 439 -27.44 -4.17 -1.11
CA LEU A 439 -28.70 -3.73 -0.52
C LEU A 439 -29.47 -2.83 -1.49
N SER A 440 -28.82 -1.87 -2.16
CA SER A 440 -29.47 -1.03 -3.18
C SER A 440 -30.08 -1.85 -4.34
N LYS A 441 -29.37 -2.89 -4.82
CA LYS A 441 -29.90 -3.82 -5.84
C LYS A 441 -31.14 -4.59 -5.32
N LEU A 442 -31.06 -5.19 -4.13
CA LEU A 442 -32.17 -5.94 -3.51
C LEU A 442 -33.38 -5.03 -3.25
N GLN A 443 -33.17 -3.81 -2.76
CA GLN A 443 -34.20 -2.79 -2.57
C GLN A 443 -34.88 -2.39 -3.90
N GLY A 444 -34.10 -2.31 -5.00
CA GLY A 444 -34.60 -2.05 -6.34
C GLY A 444 -35.50 -3.18 -6.86
N HIS A 445 -35.06 -4.44 -6.77
CA HIS A 445 -35.87 -5.60 -7.17
C HIS A 445 -37.16 -5.73 -6.33
N PHE A 446 -37.07 -5.56 -5.01
CA PHE A 446 -38.24 -5.55 -4.13
C PHE A 446 -39.23 -4.44 -4.52
N LYS A 447 -38.74 -3.20 -4.75
CA LYS A 447 -39.59 -2.09 -5.21
C LYS A 447 -40.26 -2.41 -6.55
N ALA A 448 -39.52 -2.94 -7.52
CA ALA A 448 -40.05 -3.32 -8.83
C ALA A 448 -41.19 -4.36 -8.75
N GLN A 449 -41.14 -5.29 -7.79
CA GLN A 449 -42.17 -6.31 -7.60
C GLN A 449 -43.34 -5.87 -6.71
N PHE A 450 -43.07 -5.03 -5.69
CA PHE A 450 -44.06 -4.63 -4.68
C PHE A 450 -44.76 -3.30 -5.01
N GLN A 451 -44.01 -2.26 -5.40
CA GLN A 451 -44.55 -0.92 -5.65
C GLN A 451 -45.10 -0.75 -7.07
N TYR A 452 -44.66 -1.57 -8.03
CA TYR A 452 -45.04 -1.47 -9.43
C TYR A 452 -45.81 -2.71 -9.92
N ASP A 453 -46.47 -2.56 -11.08
CA ASP A 453 -47.10 -3.64 -11.82
C ASP A 453 -46.24 -4.10 -13.02
N GLY A 454 -46.75 -5.06 -13.80
CA GLY A 454 -46.05 -5.61 -14.97
C GLY A 454 -45.86 -4.62 -16.14
N HIS A 455 -46.44 -3.42 -16.05
CA HIS A 455 -46.30 -2.34 -17.05
C HIS A 455 -45.50 -1.14 -16.48
N GLY A 456 -45.00 -1.22 -15.25
CA GLY A 456 -44.23 -0.16 -14.60
C GLY A 456 -45.08 0.97 -14.00
N ALA A 457 -46.40 0.81 -13.92
CA ALA A 457 -47.26 1.76 -13.20
C ALA A 457 -47.25 1.46 -11.70
N ILE A 458 -47.53 2.46 -10.86
CA ILE A 458 -47.61 2.28 -9.39
C ILE A 458 -48.83 1.41 -9.07
N ARG A 459 -48.58 0.28 -8.41
CA ARG A 459 -49.60 -0.72 -8.08
C ARG A 459 -50.58 -0.17 -7.05
N THR A 460 -51.86 -0.17 -7.40
CA THR A 460 -52.97 0.11 -6.47
C THR A 460 -53.44 -1.18 -5.78
N TRP A 461 -53.77 -1.09 -4.49
CA TRP A 461 -54.18 -2.22 -3.66
C TRP A 461 -55.68 -2.20 -3.42
N LYS A 462 -56.39 -3.33 -3.64
CA LYS A 462 -57.83 -3.42 -3.38
C LYS A 462 -58.14 -3.98 -1.99
N SER A 463 -57.21 -4.75 -1.41
CA SER A 463 -57.30 -5.22 -0.02
C SER A 463 -55.95 -5.34 0.68
N SER A 464 -55.96 -5.28 2.02
CA SER A 464 -54.77 -5.57 2.85
C SER A 464 -54.26 -7.01 2.66
N HIS A 465 -55.14 -7.96 2.31
CA HIS A 465 -54.75 -9.35 2.07
C HIS A 465 -53.94 -9.50 0.77
N GLU A 466 -54.36 -8.85 -0.32
CA GLU A 466 -53.57 -8.77 -1.57
C GLU A 466 -52.19 -8.13 -1.32
N MET A 467 -52.16 -7.02 -0.57
CA MET A 467 -50.94 -6.32 -0.20
C MET A 467 -49.99 -7.21 0.61
N ARG A 468 -50.50 -7.93 1.61
CA ARG A 468 -49.69 -8.86 2.44
C ARG A 468 -49.18 -10.05 1.64
N GLY A 469 -50.00 -10.62 0.75
CA GLY A 469 -49.59 -11.72 -0.13
C GLY A 469 -48.51 -11.30 -1.14
N ALA A 470 -48.65 -10.12 -1.74
CA ALA A 470 -47.66 -9.57 -2.66
C ALA A 470 -46.37 -9.12 -1.95
N PHE A 471 -46.47 -8.54 -0.75
CA PHE A 471 -45.32 -8.22 0.10
C PHE A 471 -44.50 -9.47 0.41
N LYS A 472 -45.16 -10.52 0.94
CA LYS A 472 -44.50 -11.80 1.19
C LYS A 472 -43.84 -12.34 -0.10
N LYS A 473 -44.57 -12.40 -1.22
CA LYS A 473 -44.02 -12.87 -2.49
C LYS A 473 -42.78 -12.09 -2.95
N ALA A 474 -42.77 -10.76 -2.80
CA ALA A 474 -41.62 -9.93 -3.17
C ALA A 474 -40.42 -10.12 -2.21
N CYS A 475 -40.68 -10.31 -0.90
CA CYS A 475 -39.65 -10.66 0.07
C CYS A 475 -39.05 -12.04 -0.21
N ASP A 476 -39.90 -13.06 -0.39
CA ASP A 476 -39.49 -14.44 -0.68
C ASP A 476 -38.69 -14.49 -2.00
N GLN A 477 -39.17 -13.84 -3.08
CA GLN A 477 -38.42 -13.78 -4.34
C GLN A 477 -37.07 -13.04 -4.21
N THR A 478 -36.98 -12.00 -3.37
CA THR A 478 -35.73 -11.26 -3.16
C THR A 478 -34.73 -12.03 -2.26
N LEU A 479 -35.22 -12.79 -1.28
CA LEU A 479 -34.37 -13.50 -0.30
C LEU A 479 -34.06 -14.96 -0.67
N GLU A 480 -34.95 -15.65 -1.37
CA GLU A 480 -34.83 -17.08 -1.70
C GLU A 480 -34.37 -17.32 -3.15
N VAL A 481 -34.56 -16.35 -4.06
CA VAL A 481 -34.08 -16.45 -5.45
C VAL A 481 -32.88 -15.53 -5.69
N ILE A 482 -32.99 -14.23 -5.36
CA ILE A 482 -31.95 -13.26 -5.71
C ILE A 482 -30.72 -13.38 -4.79
N LEU A 483 -30.89 -13.39 -3.47
CA LEU A 483 -29.75 -13.46 -2.54
C LEU A 483 -28.86 -14.71 -2.71
N PRO A 484 -29.39 -15.94 -2.96
CA PRO A 484 -28.57 -17.11 -3.24
C PRO A 484 -27.80 -17.03 -4.56
N LEU A 485 -28.36 -16.43 -5.62
CA LEU A 485 -27.67 -16.23 -6.90
C LEU A 485 -26.39 -15.39 -6.73
N TYR A 486 -26.40 -14.37 -5.87
CA TYR A 486 -25.20 -13.57 -5.56
C TYR A 486 -24.20 -14.27 -4.62
N SER A 487 -24.52 -15.44 -4.04
CA SER A 487 -23.73 -16.00 -2.93
C SER A 487 -22.50 -16.83 -3.34
N LYS A 488 -22.52 -17.48 -4.51
CA LYS A 488 -21.39 -18.23 -5.09
C LYS A 488 -21.29 -17.93 -6.59
N ILE A 489 -20.07 -17.78 -7.09
CA ILE A 489 -19.80 -17.71 -8.54
C ILE A 489 -20.06 -19.10 -9.13
N SER A 490 -21.26 -19.32 -9.68
CA SER A 490 -21.63 -20.57 -10.33
C SER A 490 -22.46 -20.28 -11.59
N PRO A 491 -21.98 -20.64 -12.79
CA PRO A 491 -22.81 -20.62 -14.00
C PRO A 491 -23.93 -21.66 -13.92
N VAL A 492 -24.97 -21.47 -14.73
CA VAL A 492 -26.06 -22.46 -14.88
C VAL A 492 -25.57 -23.70 -15.61
N HIS A 493 -24.61 -23.54 -16.53
CA HIS A 493 -23.96 -24.66 -17.22
C HIS A 493 -22.52 -24.84 -16.73
N MET A 494 -22.19 -26.01 -16.19
CA MET A 494 -20.83 -26.26 -15.66
C MET A 494 -19.74 -26.24 -16.74
N SER A 495 -20.09 -26.42 -18.02
CA SER A 495 -19.19 -26.18 -19.16
C SER A 495 -18.74 -24.71 -19.30
N HIS A 496 -19.50 -23.76 -18.77
CA HIS A 496 -19.11 -22.36 -18.74
C HIS A 496 -18.22 -21.99 -17.54
N ALA A 497 -18.05 -22.89 -16.56
CA ALA A 497 -17.15 -22.66 -15.43
C ALA A 497 -15.74 -22.29 -15.91
N TYR A 498 -15.09 -21.37 -15.20
CA TYR A 498 -13.67 -21.13 -15.35
C TYR A 498 -12.97 -21.91 -14.24
N ILE A 499 -12.06 -22.80 -14.63
CA ILE A 499 -11.11 -23.45 -13.73
C ILE A 499 -9.79 -22.72 -13.96
N LEU A 500 -9.18 -22.18 -12.91
CA LEU A 500 -7.84 -21.60 -13.03
C LEU A 500 -6.84 -22.72 -13.37
N PRO A 501 -6.03 -22.60 -14.43
CA PRO A 501 -5.04 -23.62 -14.77
C PRO A 501 -4.06 -23.90 -13.62
N PRO A 502 -3.61 -25.14 -13.38
CA PRO A 502 -2.78 -25.50 -12.22
C PRO A 502 -1.47 -24.71 -12.13
N ASP A 503 -0.88 -24.37 -13.28
CA ASP A 503 0.26 -23.46 -13.43
C ASP A 503 0.02 -22.07 -12.80
N ALA A 504 -1.20 -21.56 -12.90
CA ALA A 504 -1.59 -20.26 -12.34
C ALA A 504 -2.05 -20.33 -10.88
N ALA A 505 -2.51 -21.50 -10.41
CA ALA A 505 -2.85 -21.74 -9.01
C ALA A 505 -1.59 -21.92 -8.13
N ALA A 506 -0.59 -22.67 -8.62
CA ALA A 506 0.65 -22.97 -7.90
C ALA A 506 1.56 -21.75 -7.66
N ILE A 507 1.33 -20.62 -8.32
CA ILE A 507 2.08 -19.38 -8.09
C ILE A 507 1.60 -18.76 -6.77
N SER A 508 2.30 -19.06 -5.69
CA SER A 508 2.16 -18.32 -4.43
C SER A 508 2.46 -16.84 -4.64
N SER A 509 1.77 -15.98 -3.90
CA SER A 509 1.95 -14.53 -3.93
C SER A 509 1.87 -14.00 -2.51
N THR A 510 3.03 -13.91 -1.85
CA THR A 510 3.27 -13.47 -0.46
C THR A 510 2.49 -14.25 0.60
N ASP A 511 3.13 -15.28 1.15
CA ASP A 511 2.84 -16.05 2.38
C ASP A 511 1.43 -16.63 2.64
N GLU A 512 0.42 -16.32 1.83
CA GLU A 512 -0.90 -16.95 1.89
C GLU A 512 -1.11 -17.94 0.73
N GLU A 513 -1.58 -19.14 1.07
CA GLU A 513 -1.92 -20.20 0.11
C GLU A 513 -3.16 -19.79 -0.70
N PHE A 514 -3.04 -19.80 -2.03
CA PHE A 514 -4.09 -19.29 -2.90
C PHE A 514 -5.21 -20.32 -3.13
N ASP A 515 -6.19 -20.33 -2.23
CA ASP A 515 -7.41 -21.11 -2.38
C ASP A 515 -8.33 -20.53 -3.47
N PHE A 516 -8.46 -21.26 -4.58
CA PHE A 516 -9.35 -20.91 -5.68
C PHE A 516 -10.84 -21.15 -5.36
N ASP A 517 -11.17 -22.16 -4.55
CA ASP A 517 -12.54 -22.51 -4.18
C ASP A 517 -13.13 -21.53 -3.16
N ALA A 518 -12.34 -21.05 -2.19
CA ALA A 518 -12.71 -19.90 -1.37
C ALA A 518 -12.99 -18.65 -2.22
N ASN A 519 -12.18 -18.44 -3.28
CA ASN A 519 -12.39 -17.33 -4.22
C ASN A 519 -13.69 -17.45 -5.04
N LEU A 520 -14.37 -18.60 -5.08
CA LEU A 520 -15.71 -18.74 -5.68
C LEU A 520 -16.85 -18.32 -4.72
N ILE A 521 -16.60 -18.20 -3.41
CA ILE A 521 -17.62 -17.86 -2.41
C ILE A 521 -17.71 -16.34 -2.26
N VAL A 522 -18.86 -15.75 -2.59
CA VAL A 522 -19.06 -14.29 -2.56
C VAL A 522 -19.69 -13.84 -1.25
N PHE A 523 -20.63 -14.62 -0.69
CA PHE A 523 -21.22 -14.38 0.62
C PHE A 523 -21.02 -15.58 1.55
N THR A 524 -20.25 -15.37 2.62
CA THR A 524 -20.24 -16.26 3.80
C THR A 524 -21.62 -16.27 4.46
N GLU A 525 -21.94 -17.35 5.18
CA GLU A 525 -23.27 -17.50 5.79
C GLU A 525 -23.62 -16.37 6.74
N LYS A 526 -22.64 -15.90 7.53
CA LYS A 526 -22.75 -14.69 8.36
C LYS A 526 -23.15 -13.45 7.55
N LYS A 527 -22.48 -13.18 6.41
CA LYS A 527 -22.81 -12.02 5.56
C LYS A 527 -24.20 -12.14 4.93
N LYS A 528 -24.67 -13.35 4.57
CA LYS A 528 -26.07 -13.56 4.11
C LYS A 528 -27.09 -13.19 5.19
N LEU A 529 -26.87 -13.62 6.43
CA LEU A 529 -27.76 -13.31 7.56
C LEU A 529 -27.80 -11.81 7.86
N GLU A 530 -26.65 -11.14 7.85
CA GLU A 530 -26.56 -9.68 8.04
C GLU A 530 -27.28 -8.91 6.93
N ILE A 531 -27.08 -9.27 5.65
CA ILE A 531 -27.79 -8.65 4.52
C ILE A 531 -29.30 -8.91 4.62
N THR A 532 -29.72 -10.12 5.00
CA THR A 532 -31.14 -10.48 5.20
C THR A 532 -31.78 -9.63 6.28
N ALA A 533 -31.10 -9.43 7.42
CA ALA A 533 -31.60 -8.60 8.52
C ALA A 533 -31.69 -7.11 8.14
N LYS A 534 -30.68 -6.59 7.43
CA LYS A 534 -30.67 -5.21 6.90
C LYS A 534 -31.80 -5.01 5.87
N PHE A 535 -32.03 -5.98 4.99
CA PHE A 535 -33.10 -5.94 3.98
C PHE A 535 -34.51 -6.01 4.59
N ARG A 536 -34.76 -6.93 5.53
CA ARG A 536 -36.09 -7.08 6.17
C ARG A 536 -36.55 -5.77 6.82
N ARG A 537 -35.70 -5.13 7.64
CA ARG A 537 -35.99 -3.82 8.26
C ARG A 537 -36.41 -2.75 7.26
N TYR A 538 -35.80 -2.72 6.07
CA TYR A 538 -36.19 -1.83 4.98
C TYR A 538 -37.53 -2.22 4.34
N ALA A 539 -37.75 -3.51 4.10
CA ALA A 539 -38.99 -4.02 3.52
C ALA A 539 -40.19 -3.74 4.44
N ASP A 540 -40.03 -3.98 5.74
CA ASP A 540 -41.05 -3.70 6.77
C ASP A 540 -41.39 -2.20 6.81
N ALA A 541 -40.39 -1.32 6.91
CA ALA A 541 -40.61 0.13 6.85
C ALA A 541 -41.26 0.59 5.53
N CYS A 542 -40.97 -0.08 4.41
CA CYS A 542 -41.63 0.17 3.14
C CYS A 542 -43.09 -0.32 3.11
N TYR A 543 -43.41 -1.42 3.79
CA TYR A 543 -44.78 -1.92 3.95
C TYR A 543 -45.63 -0.90 4.73
N ASP A 544 -45.14 -0.43 5.87
CA ASP A 544 -45.83 0.57 6.71
C ASP A 544 -46.01 1.92 5.99
N THR A 545 -44.99 2.34 5.22
CA THR A 545 -45.05 3.56 4.38
C THR A 545 -46.09 3.46 3.25
N VAL A 546 -46.40 2.26 2.77
CA VAL A 546 -47.48 2.05 1.78
C VAL A 546 -48.83 1.88 2.48
N LEU A 547 -48.88 1.20 3.63
CA LEU A 547 -50.09 0.95 4.40
C LEU A 547 -50.74 2.25 4.88
N SER A 548 -49.92 3.19 5.38
CA SER A 548 -50.34 4.53 5.82
C SER A 548 -50.88 5.43 4.70
N LYS A 549 -50.72 5.04 3.42
CA LYS A 549 -51.23 5.77 2.25
C LYS A 549 -52.52 5.17 1.66
N ILE A 550 -53.02 4.07 2.23
CA ILE A 550 -54.32 3.50 1.85
C ILE A 550 -55.42 4.32 2.56
N PRO A 551 -56.41 4.87 1.84
CA PRO A 551 -57.41 5.76 2.43
C PRO A 551 -58.30 5.03 3.46
N ILE A 552 -58.69 5.78 4.49
CA ILE A 552 -59.33 5.31 5.72
C ILE A 552 -60.72 4.66 5.49
N THR A 553 -61.30 4.78 4.29
CA THR A 553 -62.61 4.22 3.94
C THR A 553 -62.70 2.69 4.03
N VAL A 554 -61.57 1.96 4.11
CA VAL A 554 -61.52 0.50 4.31
C VAL A 554 -61.33 0.10 5.79
N TRP A 555 -61.01 1.06 6.66
CA TRP A 555 -60.77 0.84 8.10
C TRP A 555 -62.02 0.41 8.93
N PRO A 556 -63.29 0.75 8.58
CA PRO A 556 -64.45 0.41 9.41
C PRO A 556 -64.67 -1.09 9.70
N LEU A 557 -64.10 -1.99 8.89
CA LEU A 557 -64.18 -3.44 9.12
C LEU A 557 -63.21 -3.96 10.20
N PHE A 558 -62.22 -3.17 10.62
CA PHE A 558 -61.20 -3.60 11.58
C PHE A 558 -61.48 -3.20 13.03
N SER A 559 -62.26 -2.15 13.28
CA SER A 559 -62.63 -1.74 14.65
C SER A 559 -63.57 -2.76 15.33
N GLY A 560 -64.49 -3.37 14.58
CA GLY A 560 -65.43 -4.37 15.12
C GLY A 560 -64.76 -5.65 15.63
N LEU A 561 -63.69 -6.11 14.97
CA LEU A 561 -62.97 -7.33 15.37
C LEU A 561 -62.14 -7.13 16.65
N ALA A 562 -61.56 -5.94 16.86
CA ALA A 562 -60.85 -5.62 18.09
C ALA A 562 -61.80 -5.56 19.31
N ALA A 563 -63.01 -5.01 19.13
CA ALA A 563 -64.00 -4.93 20.19
C ALA A 563 -64.50 -6.32 20.64
N LEU A 564 -64.79 -7.22 19.70
CA LEU A 564 -65.26 -8.58 19.99
C LEU A 564 -64.22 -9.45 20.72
N PHE A 565 -62.92 -9.21 20.50
CA PHE A 565 -61.86 -10.00 21.14
C PHE A 565 -61.57 -9.57 22.60
N ASN A 566 -61.83 -8.31 22.96
CA ASN A 566 -61.75 -7.87 24.36
C ASN A 566 -63.02 -8.21 25.15
N ALA A 567 -64.21 -8.10 24.52
CA ALA A 567 -65.49 -8.36 25.18
C ALA A 567 -65.69 -9.82 25.66
N THR A 568 -64.83 -10.75 25.25
CA THR A 568 -64.85 -12.16 25.66
C THR A 568 -63.88 -12.52 26.77
N LYS A 569 -63.08 -11.55 27.29
CA LYS A 569 -62.16 -11.74 28.42
C LYS A 569 -62.70 -11.30 29.78
N GLU A 570 -63.74 -10.47 29.84
CA GLU A 570 -64.32 -9.95 31.09
C GLU A 570 -65.73 -10.50 31.35
N ALA A 571 -65.79 -11.79 31.70
CA ALA A 571 -66.99 -12.45 32.21
C ALA A 571 -66.67 -13.15 33.55
N PRO A 572 -66.90 -12.51 34.71
CA PRO A 572 -66.60 -13.11 36.01
C PRO A 572 -67.59 -14.24 36.34
N MET A 573 -67.08 -15.42 36.68
CA MET A 573 -67.90 -16.48 37.28
C MET A 573 -68.34 -16.07 38.69
N THR A 574 -69.64 -15.95 38.92
CA THR A 574 -70.22 -15.83 40.26
C THR A 574 -71.46 -16.70 40.43
N LYS A 575 -71.29 -17.78 41.21
CA LYS A 575 -72.32 -18.71 41.74
C LYS A 575 -72.98 -19.65 40.73
#